data_AF-A0A7Y5RX83-F1
#
_entry.id   AF-A0A7Y5RX83-F1
#
_cell.length_a   1.000
_cell.length_b   1.000
_cell.length_c   1.000
_cell.angle_alpha   90.00
_cell.angle_beta   90.00
_cell.angle_gamma   90.00
#
_symmetry.space_group_name_H-M   'P 1'
#
loop_
_entity.id
_entity.type
_entity.pdbx_description
1 polymer ?
#
loop_
_entity_poly.entity_id
_entity_poly.type
_entity_poly.pdbx_seq_one_letter_code
_entity_poly.pdbx_strand_id
1 'polypeptide(L)'
;LGLAAALLVALGWLLARLVWLWLYFGLFFFLLAAILGGSVLFRFLRETRPWPAARLARWSTSLALTATASVIGWEYRYIRGTIGDAPLFADARNALIAADQPHTRASDAATQAFRDKLRSDYPPGGVPGYIRWVCASGRMELSIGDLGLGGREFRSNVTVDHRGLGWLFRTAVALAFLWLGLWWSMWDLRLPAPRVNLIDPEEAEELEQAERREMGDPCHFVFDHTADIGIEAHARDWPGALEESARGLMACIGYLVSPAGGRGELRRIDLQAATREDLLHDWLAELLFCFETARLMPVRFKFRRADEQRIVADVHFRPVDPDNSRFRREVKAVTYHGIEVSEEKRKMVVRVIVDI
;
A
#
# COMPACT_ATOMS: atom_id res chain seq x y z
N LEU A 1 -13.51 12.50 9.77
CA LEU A 1 -13.74 13.40 8.61
C LEU A 1 -12.77 14.58 8.57
N GLY A 2 -12.67 15.41 9.62
CA GLY A 2 -11.80 16.60 9.61
C GLY A 2 -10.30 16.32 9.48
N LEU A 3 -9.78 15.30 10.19
CA LEU A 3 -8.35 14.98 10.19
C LEU A 3 -7.87 14.38 8.85
N ALA A 4 -8.71 13.55 8.23
CA ALA A 4 -8.46 12.99 6.90
C ALA A 4 -8.52 14.07 5.80
N ALA A 5 -9.48 15.00 5.88
CA ALA A 5 -9.53 16.14 4.97
C ALA A 5 -8.31 17.07 5.14
N ALA A 6 -7.87 17.31 6.38
CA ALA A 6 -6.69 18.11 6.67
C ALA A 6 -5.40 17.45 6.15
N LEU A 7 -5.24 16.13 6.33
CA LEU A 7 -4.13 15.37 5.77
C LEU A 7 -4.13 15.37 4.24
N LEU A 8 -5.29 15.24 3.60
CA LEU A 8 -5.41 15.31 2.15
C LEU A 8 -5.08 16.70 1.60
N VAL A 9 -5.43 17.77 2.33
CA VAL A 9 -5.06 19.14 1.96
C VAL A 9 -3.56 19.39 2.15
N ALA A 10 -2.97 18.93 3.26
CA ALA A 10 -1.54 19.07 3.53
C ALA A 10 -0.68 18.26 2.56
N LEU A 11 -1.10 17.03 2.26
CA LEU A 11 -0.45 16.16 1.28
C LEU A 11 -0.63 16.74 -0.13
N GLY A 12 -1.82 17.25 -0.46
CA GLY A 12 -2.08 17.95 -1.73
C GLY A 12 -1.20 19.18 -1.93
N TRP A 13 -0.92 19.94 -0.86
CA TRP A 13 0.00 21.07 -0.88
C TRP A 13 1.46 20.65 -1.10
N LEU A 14 1.91 19.59 -0.43
CA LEU A 14 3.26 19.04 -0.58
C LEU A 14 3.48 18.50 -2.01
N LEU A 15 2.50 17.76 -2.52
CA LEU A 15 2.51 17.21 -3.88
C LEU A 15 2.46 18.33 -4.92
N ALA A 16 1.69 19.41 -4.70
CA ALA A 16 1.68 20.58 -5.56
C ALA A 16 3.06 21.29 -5.64
N ARG A 17 3.89 21.19 -4.59
CA ARG A 17 5.28 21.67 -4.63
C ARG A 17 6.26 20.71 -5.30
N LEU A 18 6.02 19.40 -5.23
CA LEU A 18 6.83 18.38 -5.93
C LEU A 18 6.55 18.25 -7.43
N VAL A 19 5.41 18.77 -7.90
CA VAL A 19 5.00 18.79 -9.34
C VAL A 19 5.97 19.55 -10.25
N TRP A 20 6.90 20.35 -9.70
CA TRP A 20 7.93 21.03 -10.48
C TRP A 20 9.07 20.12 -11.00
N LEU A 21 9.07 18.81 -10.71
CA LEU A 21 9.97 17.81 -11.35
C LEU A 21 9.31 17.17 -12.59
N TRP A 22 9.83 17.51 -13.76
CA TRP A 22 8.99 18.18 -14.75
C TRP A 22 8.29 17.35 -15.83
N LEU A 23 8.35 16.01 -15.90
CA LEU A 23 7.65 15.37 -17.04
C LEU A 23 7.04 13.98 -16.84
N TYR A 24 7.54 13.15 -15.92
CA TYR A 24 6.99 11.79 -15.71
C TYR A 24 6.72 11.45 -14.24
N PHE A 25 7.52 11.95 -13.30
CA PHE A 25 7.29 11.73 -11.88
C PHE A 25 6.03 12.46 -11.38
N GLY A 26 5.71 13.65 -11.92
CA GLY A 26 4.53 14.45 -11.56
C GLY A 26 3.20 13.70 -11.66
N LEU A 27 2.94 13.01 -12.78
CA LEU A 27 1.70 12.26 -12.98
C LEU A 27 1.65 11.02 -12.08
N PHE A 28 2.77 10.31 -11.91
CA PHE A 28 2.88 9.19 -10.98
C PHE A 28 2.50 9.57 -9.55
N PHE A 29 2.83 10.79 -9.11
CA PHE A 29 2.46 11.26 -7.77
C PHE A 29 0.94 11.33 -7.54
N PHE A 30 0.12 11.51 -8.58
CA PHE A 30 -1.34 11.42 -8.43
C PHE A 30 -1.80 10.00 -8.12
N LEU A 31 -1.21 9.00 -8.80
CA LEU A 31 -1.47 7.60 -8.51
C LEU A 31 -1.01 7.24 -7.09
N LEU A 32 0.22 7.62 -6.72
CA LEU A 32 0.77 7.35 -5.39
C LEU A 32 -0.06 8.00 -4.29
N ALA A 33 -0.43 9.28 -4.46
CA ALA A 33 -1.27 10.00 -3.51
C ALA A 33 -2.66 9.37 -3.36
N ALA A 34 -3.24 8.88 -4.46
CA ALA A 34 -4.52 8.17 -4.44
C ALA A 34 -4.42 6.82 -3.73
N ILE A 35 -3.33 6.08 -3.93
CA ILE A 35 -3.08 4.81 -3.21
C ILE A 35 -2.89 5.07 -1.71
N LEU A 36 -2.05 6.04 -1.33
CA LEU A 36 -1.79 6.39 0.07
C LEU A 36 -3.04 6.96 0.77
N GLY A 37 -3.73 7.91 0.15
CA GLY A 37 -4.96 8.48 0.69
C GLY A 37 -6.08 7.43 0.76
N GLY A 38 -6.14 6.57 -0.26
CA GLY A 38 -7.10 5.48 -0.33
C GLY A 38 -6.87 4.39 0.70
N SER A 39 -5.63 4.03 1.03
CA SER A 39 -5.33 3.04 2.08
C SER A 39 -5.68 3.56 3.48
N VAL A 40 -5.41 4.84 3.76
CA VAL A 40 -5.87 5.50 4.99
C VAL A 40 -7.40 5.48 5.07
N LEU A 41 -8.07 5.82 3.97
CA LEU A 41 -9.53 5.84 3.92
C LEU A 41 -10.13 4.43 4.07
N PHE A 42 -9.51 3.41 3.47
CA PHE A 42 -9.86 2.01 3.64
C PHE A 42 -9.84 1.62 5.12
N ARG A 43 -8.82 2.02 5.89
CA ARG A 43 -8.71 1.72 7.32
C ARG A 43 -9.92 2.20 8.12
N PHE A 44 -10.50 3.35 7.78
CA PHE A 44 -11.70 3.88 8.42
C PHE A 44 -12.99 3.27 7.88
N LEU A 45 -13.03 2.91 6.59
CA LEU A 45 -14.24 2.39 5.96
C LEU A 45 -14.38 0.86 6.06
N ARG A 46 -13.33 0.14 6.50
CA ARG A 46 -13.34 -1.32 6.61
C ARG A 46 -14.46 -1.88 7.49
N GLU A 47 -14.93 -1.12 8.48
CA GLU A 47 -16.05 -1.52 9.35
C GLU A 47 -17.41 -1.40 8.66
N THR A 48 -17.47 -0.68 7.54
CA THR A 48 -18.71 -0.45 6.77
C THR A 48 -18.87 -1.43 5.61
N ARG A 49 -18.02 -2.46 5.52
CA ARG A 49 -18.11 -3.52 4.51
C ARG A 49 -19.42 -4.32 4.69
N PRO A 50 -19.96 -4.91 3.61
CA PRO A 50 -19.50 -4.86 2.22
C PRO A 50 -20.11 -3.68 1.43
N TRP A 51 -19.32 -3.10 0.54
CA TRP A 51 -19.78 -2.06 -0.38
C TRP A 51 -20.09 -2.64 -1.77
N PRO A 52 -21.24 -2.31 -2.39
CA PRO A 52 -21.47 -2.69 -3.78
C PRO A 52 -20.53 -1.93 -4.72
N ALA A 53 -20.09 -2.57 -5.82
CA ALA A 53 -19.15 -1.99 -6.79
C ALA A 53 -19.62 -0.62 -7.34
N ALA A 54 -20.93 -0.45 -7.54
CA ALA A 54 -21.51 0.82 -7.97
C ALA A 54 -21.39 1.95 -6.93
N ARG A 55 -21.42 1.62 -5.63
CA ARG A 55 -21.14 2.62 -4.58
C ARG A 55 -19.67 2.98 -4.61
N LEU A 56 -18.79 1.99 -4.67
CA LEU A 56 -17.35 2.22 -4.74
C LEU A 56 -16.98 3.14 -5.93
N ALA A 57 -17.53 2.86 -7.11
CA ALA A 57 -17.22 3.61 -8.32
C ALA A 57 -17.65 5.08 -8.19
N ARG A 58 -18.85 5.32 -7.66
CA ARG A 58 -19.34 6.69 -7.41
C ARG A 58 -18.46 7.44 -6.42
N TRP A 59 -18.01 6.79 -5.35
CA TRP A 59 -17.12 7.40 -4.37
C TRP A 59 -15.74 7.73 -4.96
N SER A 60 -15.09 6.77 -5.61
CA SER A 60 -13.80 7.00 -6.27
C SER A 60 -13.89 8.10 -7.33
N THR A 61 -14.96 8.13 -8.14
CA THR A 61 -15.21 9.20 -9.11
C THR A 61 -15.43 10.55 -8.44
N SER A 62 -16.26 10.63 -7.42
CA SER A 62 -16.52 11.88 -6.71
C SER A 62 -15.24 12.44 -6.09
N LEU A 63 -14.46 11.61 -5.38
CA LEU A 63 -13.19 12.04 -4.79
C LEU A 63 -12.18 12.49 -5.85
N ALA A 64 -12.02 11.73 -6.92
CA ALA A 64 -11.07 12.07 -7.99
C ALA A 64 -11.44 13.39 -8.68
N LEU A 65 -12.73 13.62 -8.95
CA LEU A 65 -13.22 14.89 -9.53
C LEU A 65 -13.03 16.07 -8.57
N THR A 66 -13.36 15.91 -7.28
CA THR A 66 -13.16 16.96 -6.28
C THR A 66 -11.68 17.30 -6.10
N ALA A 67 -10.80 16.29 -6.05
CA ALA A 67 -9.36 16.50 -5.95
C ALA A 67 -8.84 17.24 -7.20
N THR A 68 -9.26 16.83 -8.40
CA THR A 68 -8.88 17.47 -9.66
C THR A 68 -9.35 18.93 -9.72
N ALA A 69 -10.61 19.20 -9.36
CA ALA A 69 -11.13 20.56 -9.30
C ALA A 69 -10.36 21.44 -8.30
N SER A 70 -9.97 20.88 -7.15
CA SER A 70 -9.16 21.57 -6.14
C SER A 70 -7.78 21.92 -6.68
N VAL A 71 -7.12 21.00 -7.38
CA VAL A 71 -5.80 21.22 -8.01
C VAL A 71 -5.87 22.33 -9.05
N ILE A 72 -6.88 22.32 -9.93
CA ILE A 72 -7.08 23.38 -10.93
C ILE A 72 -7.33 24.73 -10.25
N GLY A 73 -8.13 24.74 -9.18
CA GLY A 73 -8.36 25.95 -8.37
C GLY A 73 -7.07 26.50 -7.75
N TRP A 74 -6.20 25.63 -7.25
CA TRP A 74 -4.88 25.98 -6.73
C TRP A 74 -3.94 26.51 -7.82
N GLU A 75 -3.90 25.86 -8.98
CA GLU A 75 -3.12 26.29 -10.15
C GLU A 75 -3.51 27.72 -10.56
N TYR A 76 -4.81 27.99 -10.69
CA TYR A 76 -5.33 29.34 -10.95
C TYR A 76 -4.91 30.36 -9.88
N ARG A 77 -5.04 30.02 -8.59
CA ARG A 77 -4.66 30.93 -7.50
C ARG A 77 -3.16 31.22 -7.50
N TYR A 78 -2.34 30.22 -7.81
CA TYR A 78 -0.88 30.35 -7.88
C TYR A 78 -0.47 31.26 -9.04
N ILE A 79 -0.98 31.01 -10.26
CA ILE A 79 -0.67 31.85 -11.43
C ILE A 79 -1.13 33.29 -11.19
N ARG A 80 -2.36 33.47 -10.70
CA ARG A 80 -2.88 34.79 -10.36
C ARG A 80 -1.98 35.52 -9.34
N GLY A 81 -1.44 34.81 -8.36
CA GLY A 81 -0.60 35.40 -7.30
C GLY A 81 0.84 35.70 -7.72
N THR A 82 1.32 35.12 -8.83
CA THR A 82 2.72 35.22 -9.28
C THR A 82 2.88 35.99 -10.59
N ILE A 83 1.78 36.37 -11.24
CA ILE A 83 1.78 37.05 -12.55
C ILE A 83 2.46 38.42 -12.54
N GLY A 84 2.56 39.03 -11.36
CA GLY A 84 3.21 40.31 -11.12
C GLY A 84 4.65 40.21 -10.60
N ASP A 85 5.16 38.99 -10.42
CA ASP A 85 6.52 38.75 -9.95
C ASP A 85 7.51 38.79 -11.12
N ALA A 86 8.76 39.17 -10.82
CA ALA A 86 9.83 39.15 -11.82
C ALA A 86 10.04 37.71 -12.36
N PRO A 87 10.28 37.52 -13.66
CA PRO A 87 10.68 38.53 -14.66
C PRO A 87 9.52 39.31 -15.31
N LEU A 88 8.26 38.95 -15.06
CA LEU A 88 7.11 39.69 -15.59
C LEU A 88 7.04 41.09 -14.96
N PHE A 89 6.76 42.10 -15.77
CA PHE A 89 6.64 43.51 -15.34
C PHE A 89 7.85 44.05 -14.54
N ALA A 90 9.05 43.51 -14.76
CA ALA A 90 10.27 44.01 -14.10
C ALA A 90 10.50 45.50 -14.34
N ASP A 91 10.21 46.00 -15.56
CA ASP A 91 10.34 47.42 -15.90
C ASP A 91 9.38 48.31 -15.09
N ALA A 92 8.12 47.87 -14.92
CA ALA A 92 7.14 48.59 -14.09
C ALA A 92 7.57 48.61 -12.63
N ARG A 93 8.08 47.47 -12.14
CA ARG A 93 8.59 47.33 -10.77
C ARG A 93 9.79 48.26 -10.53
N ASN A 94 10.74 48.28 -11.47
CA ASN A 94 11.93 49.13 -11.41
C ASN A 94 11.57 50.62 -11.50
N ALA A 95 10.60 50.98 -12.34
CA ALA A 95 10.11 52.34 -12.45
C ALA A 95 9.44 52.84 -11.16
N LEU A 96 8.65 51.98 -10.49
CA LEU A 96 8.07 52.31 -9.17
C LEU A 96 9.15 52.50 -8.10
N ILE A 97 10.16 51.63 -8.07
CA ILE A 97 11.30 51.74 -7.13
C ILE A 97 12.05 53.06 -7.38
N ALA A 98 12.29 53.43 -8.65
CA ALA A 98 12.95 54.68 -9.01
C ALA A 98 12.13 55.94 -8.62
N ALA A 99 10.81 55.81 -8.53
CA ALA A 99 9.90 56.86 -8.12
C ALA A 99 9.59 56.86 -6.60
N ASP A 100 10.33 56.09 -5.80
CA ASP A 100 10.12 55.89 -4.35
C ASP A 100 8.68 55.44 -4.00
N GLN A 101 8.08 54.64 -4.87
CA GLN A 101 6.75 54.07 -4.68
C GLN A 101 6.79 52.57 -4.34
N PRO A 102 5.76 52.03 -3.65
CA PRO A 102 5.70 50.61 -3.34
C PRO A 102 5.69 49.74 -4.60
N HIS A 103 6.72 48.90 -4.76
CA HIS A 103 6.88 48.01 -5.90
C HIS A 103 5.73 46.97 -6.04
N THR A 104 4.99 46.69 -4.97
CA THR A 104 3.82 45.79 -4.96
C THR A 104 2.68 46.30 -5.83
N ARG A 105 2.61 47.62 -6.11
CA ARG A 105 1.59 48.22 -6.99
C ARG A 105 1.61 47.63 -8.40
N ALA A 106 2.80 47.28 -8.92
CA ALA A 106 2.91 46.61 -10.22
C ALA A 106 2.27 45.21 -10.18
N SER A 107 2.47 44.47 -9.10
CA SER A 107 1.91 43.13 -8.94
C SER A 107 0.38 43.15 -8.75
N ASP A 108 -0.12 44.11 -7.96
CA ASP A 108 -1.56 44.32 -7.78
C ASP A 108 -2.24 44.70 -9.10
N ALA A 109 -1.62 45.61 -9.86
CA ALA A 109 -2.11 46.02 -11.18
C ALA A 109 -2.09 44.87 -12.18
N ALA A 110 -1.01 44.06 -12.21
CA ALA A 110 -0.91 42.89 -13.08
C ALA A 110 -1.99 41.84 -12.74
N THR A 111 -2.23 41.61 -11.45
CA THR A 111 -3.27 40.71 -10.94
C THR A 111 -4.68 41.18 -11.34
N GLN A 112 -4.92 42.49 -11.30
CA GLN A 112 -6.18 43.09 -11.74
C GLN A 112 -6.35 42.96 -13.26
N ALA A 113 -5.34 43.37 -14.03
CA ALA A 113 -5.33 43.26 -15.50
C ALA A 113 -5.57 41.82 -15.98
N PHE A 114 -4.96 40.83 -15.32
CA PHE A 114 -5.19 39.42 -15.62
C PHE A 114 -6.64 39.00 -15.39
N ARG A 115 -7.23 39.39 -14.26
CA ARG A 115 -8.65 39.07 -13.96
C ARG A 115 -9.60 39.72 -14.95
N ASP A 116 -9.35 40.97 -15.30
CA ASP A 116 -10.20 41.71 -16.24
C ASP A 116 -10.09 41.14 -17.65
N LYS A 117 -8.87 40.82 -18.10
CA LYS A 117 -8.64 40.17 -19.39
C LYS A 117 -9.24 38.77 -19.45
N LEU A 118 -9.13 37.96 -18.38
CA LEU A 118 -9.82 36.67 -18.30
C LEU A 118 -11.35 36.83 -18.35
N ARG A 119 -11.92 37.83 -17.67
CA ARG A 119 -13.37 38.07 -17.70
C ARG A 119 -13.85 38.51 -19.07
N SER A 120 -13.06 39.32 -19.77
CA SER A 120 -13.40 39.85 -21.09
C SER A 120 -13.23 38.82 -22.21
N ASP A 121 -12.06 38.18 -22.29
CA ASP A 121 -11.73 37.26 -23.38
C ASP A 121 -12.31 35.85 -23.12
N TYR A 122 -12.52 35.48 -21.84
CA TYR A 122 -12.94 34.14 -21.41
C TYR A 122 -14.02 34.17 -20.30
N PRO A 123 -15.23 34.68 -20.58
CA PRO A 123 -16.29 34.81 -19.57
C PRO A 123 -16.66 33.45 -18.93
N PRO A 124 -17.01 33.40 -17.63
CA PRO A 124 -17.18 34.52 -16.68
C PRO A 124 -15.88 35.04 -16.03
N GLY A 125 -14.71 34.57 -16.47
CA GLY A 125 -13.43 34.75 -15.76
C GLY A 125 -13.25 33.71 -14.63
N GLY A 126 -12.38 34.03 -13.66
CA GLY A 126 -12.11 33.11 -12.54
C GLY A 126 -11.51 31.78 -12.98
N VAL A 127 -11.81 30.69 -12.25
CA VAL A 127 -11.35 29.33 -12.61
C VAL A 127 -11.92 28.86 -13.96
N PRO A 128 -13.21 29.04 -14.30
CA PRO A 128 -13.72 28.64 -15.62
C PRO A 128 -13.06 29.41 -16.77
N GLY A 129 -12.85 30.72 -16.61
CA GLY A 129 -12.14 31.53 -17.61
C GLY A 129 -10.68 31.12 -17.75
N TYR A 130 -10.01 30.80 -16.64
CA TYR A 130 -8.67 30.24 -16.64
C TYR A 130 -8.58 28.93 -17.43
N ILE A 131 -9.47 27.96 -17.17
CA ILE A 131 -9.50 26.69 -17.91
C ILE A 131 -9.67 26.96 -19.41
N ARG A 132 -10.60 27.84 -19.79
CA ARG A 132 -10.84 28.21 -21.19
C ARG A 132 -9.60 28.82 -21.83
N TRP A 133 -8.94 29.75 -21.14
CA TRP A 133 -7.71 30.40 -21.61
C TRP A 133 -6.58 29.40 -21.83
N VAL A 134 -6.31 28.53 -20.86
CA VAL A 134 -5.23 27.54 -20.94
C VAL A 134 -5.50 26.52 -22.03
N CYS A 135 -6.75 26.09 -22.20
CA CYS A 135 -7.16 25.19 -23.29
C CYS A 135 -7.10 25.85 -24.67
N ALA A 136 -7.30 27.17 -24.77
CA ALA A 136 -7.26 27.88 -26.05
C ALA A 136 -5.82 28.17 -26.50
N SER A 137 -5.07 28.94 -25.70
CA SER A 137 -3.72 29.35 -26.05
C SER A 137 -2.74 29.30 -24.88
N GLY A 138 -3.21 29.48 -23.63
CA GLY A 138 -2.34 29.68 -22.47
C GLY A 138 -1.34 30.83 -22.64
N ARG A 139 -1.61 31.76 -23.56
CA ARG A 139 -0.81 32.96 -23.83
C ARG A 139 -1.72 34.18 -23.79
N MET A 140 -1.32 35.24 -23.11
CA MET A 140 -2.02 36.52 -23.19
C MET A 140 -1.06 37.68 -22.96
N GLU A 141 -1.21 38.73 -23.77
CA GLU A 141 -0.55 40.00 -23.52
C GLU A 141 -1.33 40.74 -22.45
N LEU A 142 -0.65 41.08 -21.36
CA LEU A 142 -1.19 41.92 -20.30
C LEU A 142 -0.58 43.30 -20.39
N SER A 143 -1.44 44.30 -20.24
CA SER A 143 -1.04 45.69 -20.12
C SER A 143 -1.47 46.22 -18.76
N ILE A 144 -0.55 46.87 -18.06
CA ILE A 144 -0.86 47.64 -16.85
C ILE A 144 -0.69 49.12 -17.18
N GLY A 145 -1.72 49.90 -16.83
CA GLY A 145 -1.80 51.32 -17.16
C GLY A 145 -0.76 52.17 -16.42
N ASP A 146 -0.88 53.47 -16.58
CA ASP A 146 -0.01 54.44 -15.94
C ASP A 146 -0.14 54.36 -14.42
N LEU A 147 0.83 53.75 -13.75
CA LEU A 147 0.89 53.58 -12.30
C LEU A 147 1.17 54.91 -11.56
N GLY A 148 0.70 56.04 -12.11
CA GLY A 148 1.06 57.40 -11.71
C GLY A 148 2.47 57.80 -12.13
N LEU A 149 2.97 57.26 -13.25
CA LEU A 149 4.34 57.40 -13.78
C LEU A 149 4.38 58.14 -15.13
N GLY A 150 3.48 59.10 -15.34
CA GLY A 150 3.54 60.06 -16.45
C GLY A 150 3.13 59.48 -17.81
N GLY A 151 2.04 58.71 -17.85
CA GLY A 151 1.43 58.14 -19.05
C GLY A 151 2.11 56.88 -19.59
N ARG A 152 3.00 56.24 -18.81
CA ARG A 152 3.73 55.04 -19.28
C ARG A 152 2.90 53.78 -19.09
N GLU A 153 2.64 53.09 -20.19
CA GLU A 153 2.00 51.77 -20.19
C GLU A 153 3.07 50.68 -20.19
N PHE A 154 2.91 49.67 -19.34
CA PHE A 154 3.84 48.54 -19.27
C PHE A 154 3.15 47.27 -19.75
N ARG A 155 3.80 46.54 -20.66
CA ARG A 155 3.25 45.33 -21.28
C ARG A 155 4.13 44.12 -21.02
N SER A 156 3.49 42.97 -20.81
CA SER A 156 4.19 41.70 -20.66
C SER A 156 3.36 40.54 -21.19
N ASN A 157 4.04 39.56 -21.80
CA ASN A 157 3.40 38.36 -22.32
C ASN A 157 3.41 37.29 -21.26
N VAL A 158 2.23 36.98 -20.73
CA VAL A 158 2.05 35.88 -19.78
C VAL A 158 1.85 34.59 -20.57
N THR A 159 2.65 33.58 -20.25
CA THR A 159 2.54 32.26 -20.86
C THR A 159 2.56 31.19 -19.78
N VAL A 160 1.69 30.19 -19.94
CA VAL A 160 1.77 28.93 -19.18
C VAL A 160 2.53 27.90 -20.01
N ASP A 161 3.40 27.15 -19.35
CA ASP A 161 4.23 26.13 -20.01
C ASP A 161 3.38 25.00 -20.63
N HIS A 162 2.35 24.57 -19.93
CA HIS A 162 1.42 23.53 -20.39
C HIS A 162 0.12 24.18 -20.87
N ARG A 163 -0.12 24.16 -22.18
CA ARG A 163 -1.25 24.81 -22.86
C ARG A 163 -1.92 23.90 -23.89
N GLY A 164 -3.13 24.26 -24.29
CA GLY A 164 -3.88 23.56 -25.32
C GLY A 164 -4.14 22.10 -24.97
N LEU A 165 -3.97 21.23 -25.96
CA LEU A 165 -4.16 19.78 -25.81
C LEU A 165 -3.22 19.15 -24.78
N GLY A 166 -2.01 19.70 -24.59
CA GLY A 166 -1.07 19.18 -23.60
C GLY A 166 -1.59 19.32 -22.17
N TRP A 167 -2.22 20.47 -21.86
CA TRP A 167 -2.85 20.68 -20.54
C TRP A 167 -4.06 19.76 -20.34
N LEU A 168 -4.92 19.63 -21.36
CA LEU A 168 -6.09 18.75 -21.31
C LEU A 168 -5.68 17.29 -21.10
N PHE A 169 -4.70 16.81 -21.86
CA PHE A 169 -4.19 15.44 -21.74
C PHE A 169 -3.61 15.19 -20.35
N ARG A 170 -2.75 16.10 -19.86
CA ARG A 170 -2.18 16.00 -18.51
C ARG A 170 -3.26 15.91 -17.43
N THR A 171 -4.27 16.78 -17.49
CA THR A 171 -5.38 16.82 -16.52
C THR A 171 -6.23 15.55 -16.59
N ALA A 172 -6.50 15.04 -17.80
CA ALA A 172 -7.24 13.79 -17.98
C ALA A 172 -6.48 12.57 -17.43
N VAL A 173 -5.17 12.47 -17.70
CA VAL A 173 -4.33 11.39 -17.16
C VAL A 173 -4.22 11.48 -15.63
N ALA A 174 -4.05 12.69 -15.08
CA ALA A 174 -4.05 12.89 -13.63
C ALA A 174 -5.37 12.44 -12.97
N LEU A 175 -6.51 12.79 -13.57
CA LEU A 175 -7.82 12.32 -13.12
C LEU A 175 -7.94 10.79 -13.17
N ALA A 176 -7.48 10.17 -14.26
CA ALA A 176 -7.50 8.71 -14.41
C ALA A 176 -6.64 8.01 -13.35
N PHE A 177 -5.44 8.53 -13.07
CA PHE A 177 -4.57 8.00 -12.02
C PHE A 177 -5.13 8.18 -10.62
N LEU A 178 -5.73 9.33 -10.31
CA LEU A 178 -6.46 9.53 -9.06
C LEU A 178 -7.57 8.50 -8.90
N TRP A 179 -8.37 8.32 -9.96
CA TRP A 179 -9.48 7.39 -9.95
C TRP A 179 -9.02 5.94 -9.76
N LEU A 180 -8.03 5.50 -10.53
CA LEU A 180 -7.47 4.14 -10.47
C LEU A 180 -6.86 3.84 -9.11
N GLY A 181 -6.05 4.74 -8.54
CA GLY A 181 -5.45 4.54 -7.23
C GLY A 181 -6.48 4.44 -6.12
N LEU A 182 -7.49 5.31 -6.12
CA LEU A 182 -8.60 5.25 -5.16
C LEU A 182 -9.43 3.99 -5.33
N TRP A 183 -9.77 3.60 -6.56
CA TRP A 183 -10.52 2.39 -6.84
C TRP A 183 -9.78 1.14 -6.34
N TRP A 184 -8.50 1.02 -6.68
CA TRP A 184 -7.68 -0.14 -6.33
C TRP A 184 -7.52 -0.28 -4.82
N SER A 185 -7.17 0.80 -4.13
CA SER A 185 -6.97 0.80 -2.66
C SER A 185 -8.23 0.44 -1.86
N MET A 186 -9.41 0.61 -2.45
CA MET A 186 -10.71 0.39 -1.79
C MET A 186 -11.43 -0.85 -2.30
N TRP A 187 -10.83 -1.59 -3.24
CA TRP A 187 -11.44 -2.74 -3.92
C TRP A 187 -11.92 -3.83 -2.95
N ASP A 188 -11.18 -4.04 -1.87
CA ASP A 188 -11.46 -5.03 -0.84
C ASP A 188 -12.62 -4.62 0.09
N LEU A 189 -13.12 -3.38 0.01
CA LEU A 189 -14.35 -3.00 0.71
C LEU A 189 -15.58 -3.75 0.18
N ARG A 190 -15.48 -4.36 -1.00
CA ARG A 190 -16.56 -5.14 -1.59
C ARG A 190 -16.72 -6.52 -0.94
N LEU A 191 -15.70 -6.97 -0.22
CA LEU A 191 -15.70 -8.29 0.40
C LEU A 191 -16.30 -8.21 1.81
N PRO A 192 -17.13 -9.19 2.20
CA PRO A 192 -17.73 -9.23 3.53
C PRO A 192 -16.69 -9.50 4.63
N ALA A 193 -15.60 -10.22 4.31
CA ALA A 193 -14.49 -10.52 5.21
C ALA A 193 -13.15 -10.10 4.58
N PRO A 194 -12.11 -9.78 5.38
CA PRO A 194 -10.76 -9.55 4.86
C PRO A 194 -10.26 -10.80 4.12
N ARG A 195 -9.46 -10.62 3.05
CA ARG A 195 -8.78 -11.72 2.35
C ARG A 195 -7.62 -12.33 3.14
N VAL A 196 -7.19 -11.65 4.20
CA VAL A 196 -6.21 -12.20 5.11
C VAL A 196 -6.97 -13.03 6.13
N ASN A 197 -6.96 -14.35 5.93
CA ASN A 197 -7.34 -15.34 6.93
C ASN A 197 -6.33 -15.26 8.08
N LEU A 198 -6.47 -14.24 8.93
CA LEU A 198 -5.91 -14.19 10.28
C LEU A 198 -7.15 -14.23 11.17
N ILE A 199 -7.35 -15.35 11.86
CA ILE A 199 -8.42 -15.49 12.87
C ILE A 199 -8.22 -14.37 13.91
N ASP A 200 -9.32 -13.77 14.38
CA ASP A 200 -9.26 -12.85 15.52
C ASP A 200 -8.61 -13.58 16.71
N PRO A 201 -7.62 -13.01 17.42
CA PRO A 201 -6.94 -13.68 18.53
C PRO A 201 -7.89 -14.31 19.56
N GLU A 202 -9.02 -13.67 19.87
CA GLU A 202 -10.01 -14.19 20.81
C GLU A 202 -10.74 -15.43 20.24
N GLU A 203 -11.07 -15.41 18.95
CA GLU A 203 -11.70 -16.53 18.26
C GLU A 203 -10.70 -17.71 18.08
N ALA A 204 -9.40 -17.42 17.99
CA ALA A 204 -8.35 -18.43 17.92
C ALA A 204 -8.21 -19.21 19.24
N GLU A 205 -8.31 -18.54 20.39
CA GLU A 205 -8.26 -19.17 21.72
C GLU A 205 -9.48 -20.07 21.96
N GLU A 206 -10.68 -19.62 21.61
CA GLU A 206 -11.91 -20.41 21.76
C GLU A 206 -11.87 -21.69 20.91
N LEU A 207 -11.36 -21.60 19.67
CA LEU A 207 -11.17 -22.75 18.78
C LEU A 207 -10.11 -23.71 19.34
N GLU A 208 -9.00 -23.21 19.87
CA GLU A 208 -7.97 -24.06 20.47
C GLU A 208 -8.51 -24.84 21.68
N GLN A 209 -9.33 -24.20 22.51
CA GLN A 209 -10.00 -24.87 23.63
C GLN A 209 -11.02 -25.91 23.18
N ALA A 210 -11.74 -25.66 22.08
CA ALA A 210 -12.66 -26.63 21.49
C ALA A 210 -11.92 -27.83 20.88
N GLU A 211 -10.82 -27.60 20.18
CA GLU A 211 -9.97 -28.65 19.59
C GLU A 211 -9.33 -29.55 20.65
N ARG A 212 -8.84 -28.97 21.77
CA ARG A 212 -8.32 -29.75 22.91
C ARG A 212 -9.36 -30.69 23.52
N ARG A 213 -10.65 -30.35 23.44
CA ARG A 213 -11.75 -31.22 23.91
C ARG A 213 -12.03 -32.39 22.96
N GLU A 214 -11.81 -32.22 21.66
CA GLU A 214 -12.07 -33.28 20.65
C GLU A 214 -10.87 -34.22 20.43
N MET A 215 -9.64 -33.71 20.37
CA MET A 215 -8.47 -34.49 19.96
C MET A 215 -7.70 -35.16 21.12
N GLY A 216 -8.07 -34.86 22.37
CA GLY A 216 -7.25 -35.21 23.54
C GLY A 216 -5.99 -34.35 23.64
N ASP A 217 -5.20 -34.52 24.71
CA ASP A 217 -4.01 -33.69 24.94
C ASP A 217 -2.98 -33.86 23.80
N PRO A 218 -2.67 -32.78 23.05
CA PRO A 218 -1.66 -32.85 22.00
C PRO A 218 -0.27 -33.11 22.60
N CYS A 219 0.56 -33.86 21.87
CA CYS A 219 1.97 -34.11 22.24
C CYS A 219 2.91 -32.98 21.79
N HIS A 220 2.36 -31.86 21.32
CA HIS A 220 3.08 -30.65 20.98
C HIS A 220 2.37 -29.43 21.59
N PHE A 221 3.15 -28.41 21.96
CA PHE A 221 2.63 -27.15 22.50
C PHE A 221 3.25 -25.97 21.76
N VAL A 222 2.41 -24.98 21.47
CA VAL A 222 2.79 -23.70 20.86
C VAL A 222 2.75 -22.64 21.96
N PHE A 223 3.79 -21.81 22.07
CA PHE A 223 3.83 -20.75 23.07
C PHE A 223 4.30 -19.42 22.45
N ASP A 224 3.76 -18.32 22.97
CA ASP A 224 4.11 -16.98 22.52
C ASP A 224 5.49 -16.58 23.05
N HIS A 225 6.38 -16.20 22.14
CA HIS A 225 7.61 -15.50 22.45
C HIS A 225 7.53 -14.08 21.87
N THR A 226 8.27 -13.13 22.42
CA THR A 226 8.19 -11.72 22.01
C THR A 226 8.55 -11.55 20.52
N ALA A 227 7.52 -11.49 19.66
CA ALA A 227 7.52 -11.40 18.19
C ALA A 227 7.68 -12.70 17.38
N ASP A 228 7.99 -13.83 18.01
CA ASP A 228 8.18 -15.14 17.37
C ASP A 228 7.32 -16.23 18.03
N ILE A 229 7.16 -17.38 17.38
CA ILE A 229 6.41 -18.52 17.94
C ILE A 229 7.30 -19.72 18.19
N GLY A 230 7.23 -20.27 19.40
CA GLY A 230 7.91 -21.50 19.76
C GLY A 230 7.07 -22.73 19.49
N ILE A 231 7.66 -23.74 18.85
CA ILE A 231 7.13 -25.10 18.73
C ILE A 231 7.94 -26.00 19.66
N GLU A 232 7.28 -26.62 20.64
CA GLU A 232 7.86 -27.69 21.44
C GLU A 232 7.14 -29.01 21.12
N ALA A 233 7.88 -30.00 20.62
CA ALA A 233 7.34 -31.28 20.19
C ALA A 233 7.99 -32.45 20.95
N HIS A 234 7.15 -33.35 21.47
CA HIS A 234 7.57 -34.47 22.31
C HIS A 234 7.22 -35.80 21.65
N ALA A 235 8.16 -36.73 21.62
CA ALA A 235 7.93 -38.06 21.08
C ALA A 235 8.75 -39.13 21.78
N ARG A 236 8.46 -40.40 21.46
CA ARG A 236 9.20 -41.56 22.01
C ARG A 236 10.61 -41.67 21.43
N ASP A 237 10.81 -41.20 20.21
CA ASP A 237 12.05 -41.32 19.46
C ASP A 237 12.23 -40.13 18.50
N TRP A 238 13.39 -40.08 17.85
CA TRP A 238 13.76 -38.97 16.96
C TRP A 238 12.83 -38.84 15.73
N PRO A 239 12.49 -39.93 15.00
CA PRO A 239 11.49 -39.87 13.94
C PRO A 239 10.14 -39.29 14.39
N GLY A 240 9.66 -39.70 15.58
CA GLY A 240 8.42 -39.18 16.12
C GLY A 240 8.52 -37.68 16.43
N ALA A 241 9.67 -37.20 16.92
CA ALA A 241 9.86 -35.78 17.21
C ALA A 241 9.88 -34.93 15.94
N LEU A 242 10.43 -35.45 14.84
CA LEU A 242 10.38 -34.82 13.51
C LEU A 242 8.96 -34.76 12.93
N GLU A 243 8.14 -35.80 13.18
CA GLU A 243 6.73 -35.81 12.77
C GLU A 243 5.90 -34.81 13.59
N GLU A 244 6.07 -34.78 14.91
CA GLU A 244 5.35 -33.85 15.77
C GLU A 244 5.79 -32.40 15.57
N SER A 245 7.07 -32.13 15.29
CA SER A 245 7.52 -30.78 14.95
C SER A 245 6.96 -30.30 13.61
N ALA A 246 6.84 -31.19 12.62
CA ALA A 246 6.16 -30.89 11.36
C ALA A 246 4.67 -30.58 11.56
N ARG A 247 3.99 -31.32 12.44
CA ARG A 247 2.59 -31.02 12.81
C ARG A 247 2.47 -29.66 13.51
N GLY A 248 3.38 -29.38 14.45
CA GLY A 248 3.45 -28.10 15.15
C GLY A 248 3.65 -26.93 14.19
N LEU A 249 4.51 -27.08 13.18
CA LEU A 249 4.70 -26.07 12.12
C LEU A 249 3.41 -25.80 11.35
N MET A 250 2.70 -26.85 10.91
CA MET A 250 1.43 -26.69 10.20
C MET A 250 0.36 -26.05 11.10
N ALA A 251 0.34 -26.40 12.40
CA ALA A 251 -0.58 -25.81 13.37
C ALA A 251 -0.32 -24.31 13.62
N CYS A 252 0.95 -23.87 13.56
CA CYS A 252 1.29 -22.44 13.59
C CYS A 252 0.68 -21.69 12.41
N ILE A 253 0.71 -22.30 11.22
CA ILE A 253 0.12 -21.76 9.99
C ILE A 253 -1.41 -21.73 10.08
N GLY A 254 -2.04 -22.79 10.59
CA GLY A 254 -3.47 -22.81 10.89
C GLY A 254 -4.13 -24.18 10.75
N TYR A 255 -5.46 -24.21 10.75
CA TYR A 255 -6.24 -25.42 10.50
C TYR A 255 -6.38 -25.65 8.99
N LEU A 256 -5.54 -26.54 8.47
CA LEU A 256 -5.43 -26.80 7.05
C LEU A 256 -6.29 -28.00 6.64
N VAL A 257 -7.15 -27.79 5.65
CA VAL A 257 -8.06 -28.80 5.09
C VAL A 257 -7.59 -29.17 3.70
N SER A 258 -7.63 -30.47 3.38
CA SER A 258 -7.42 -30.95 2.00
C SER A 258 -8.77 -31.08 1.29
N PRO A 259 -8.87 -30.70 0.00
CA PRO A 259 -10.12 -30.84 -0.74
C PRO A 259 -10.47 -32.32 -0.95
N ALA A 260 -11.77 -32.63 -0.99
CA ALA A 260 -12.26 -33.97 -1.26
C ALA A 260 -11.81 -34.43 -2.66
N GLY A 261 -11.05 -35.52 -2.72
CA GLY A 261 -10.51 -36.07 -3.99
C GLY A 261 -9.21 -35.43 -4.47
N GLY A 262 -8.60 -34.52 -3.69
CA GLY A 262 -7.27 -33.99 -3.98
C GLY A 262 -6.24 -35.11 -4.14
N ARG A 263 -5.58 -35.18 -5.30
CA ARG A 263 -4.49 -36.14 -5.53
C ARG A 263 -3.29 -35.72 -4.68
N GLY A 264 -2.96 -36.56 -3.69
CA GLY A 264 -1.75 -36.36 -2.90
C GLY A 264 -0.48 -36.62 -3.71
N GLU A 265 0.64 -36.07 -3.25
CA GLU A 265 1.95 -36.25 -3.85
C GLU A 265 2.87 -36.99 -2.88
N LEU A 266 3.68 -37.92 -3.37
CA LEU A 266 4.73 -38.56 -2.56
C LEU A 266 6.07 -37.95 -2.95
N ARG A 267 6.74 -37.28 -2.01
CA ARG A 267 8.09 -36.75 -2.20
C ARG A 267 9.07 -37.47 -1.29
N ARG A 268 10.28 -37.69 -1.78
CA ARG A 268 11.40 -38.13 -0.94
C ARG A 268 12.21 -36.91 -0.53
N ILE A 269 12.39 -36.77 0.78
CA ILE A 269 13.29 -35.78 1.38
C ILE A 269 14.53 -36.53 1.86
N ASP A 270 15.71 -36.08 1.44
CA ASP A 270 17.02 -36.63 1.81
C ASP A 270 17.92 -35.46 2.22
N LEU A 271 18.13 -35.31 3.52
CA LEU A 271 18.84 -34.20 4.14
C LEU A 271 20.05 -34.73 4.89
N GLN A 272 21.16 -33.99 4.82
CA GLN A 272 22.39 -34.29 5.55
C GLN A 272 22.90 -33.01 6.20
N ALA A 273 23.20 -33.08 7.51
CA ALA A 273 23.74 -31.97 8.26
C ALA A 273 24.71 -32.44 9.35
N ALA A 274 25.38 -31.50 10.02
CA ALA A 274 26.40 -31.81 11.02
C ALA A 274 25.80 -32.27 12.36
N THR A 275 24.62 -31.74 12.71
CA THR A 275 23.94 -31.95 13.99
C THR A 275 22.44 -32.25 13.81
N ARG A 276 21.78 -32.72 14.88
CA ARG A 276 20.33 -32.95 14.87
C ARG A 276 19.54 -31.65 14.81
N GLU A 277 20.07 -30.59 15.40
CA GLU A 277 19.53 -29.24 15.35
C GLU A 277 19.53 -28.72 13.91
N ASP A 278 20.64 -28.87 13.18
CA ASP A 278 20.70 -28.50 11.77
C ASP A 278 19.72 -29.34 10.93
N LEU A 279 19.62 -30.65 11.20
CA LEU A 279 18.64 -31.51 10.53
C LEU A 279 17.20 -31.11 10.83
N LEU A 280 16.89 -30.70 12.06
CA LEU A 280 15.55 -30.24 12.45
C LEU A 280 15.19 -28.95 11.71
N HIS A 281 16.14 -28.01 11.65
CA HIS A 281 15.98 -26.78 10.89
C HIS A 281 15.68 -27.09 9.41
N ASP A 282 16.56 -27.85 8.75
CA ASP A 282 16.44 -28.15 7.33
C ASP A 282 15.17 -28.96 7.02
N TRP A 283 14.79 -29.87 7.91
CA TRP A 283 13.55 -30.63 7.80
C TRP A 283 12.32 -29.72 7.79
N LEU A 284 12.21 -28.83 8.77
CA LEU A 284 11.07 -27.93 8.86
C LEU A 284 11.08 -26.88 7.76
N ALA A 285 12.25 -26.39 7.36
CA ALA A 285 12.40 -25.45 6.25
C ALA A 285 11.96 -26.08 4.92
N GLU A 286 12.31 -27.34 4.65
CA GLU A 286 11.87 -28.05 3.43
C GLU A 286 10.35 -28.25 3.41
N LEU A 287 9.73 -28.56 4.56
CA LEU A 287 8.28 -28.69 4.68
C LEU A 287 7.56 -27.34 4.51
N LEU A 288 8.11 -26.27 5.10
CA LEU A 288 7.62 -24.91 4.93
C LEU A 288 7.70 -24.50 3.45
N PHE A 289 8.83 -24.74 2.80
CA PHE A 289 9.04 -24.48 1.38
C PHE A 289 8.00 -25.17 0.50
N CYS A 290 7.69 -26.45 0.78
CA CYS A 290 6.65 -27.19 0.06
C CYS A 290 5.25 -26.54 0.23
N PHE A 291 4.94 -26.05 1.42
CA PHE A 291 3.70 -25.35 1.69
C PHE A 291 3.65 -23.99 0.98
N GLU A 292 4.72 -23.19 1.02
CA GLU A 292 4.75 -21.86 0.42
C GLU A 292 4.69 -21.91 -1.11
N THR A 293 5.47 -22.79 -1.72
CA THR A 293 5.60 -22.85 -3.19
C THR A 293 4.46 -23.56 -3.88
N ALA A 294 3.89 -24.60 -3.24
CA ALA A 294 2.93 -25.49 -3.89
C ALA A 294 1.61 -25.65 -3.11
N ARG A 295 1.44 -24.97 -1.96
CA ARG A 295 0.29 -25.14 -1.07
C ARG A 295 0.04 -26.61 -0.71
N LEU A 296 1.13 -27.31 -0.43
CA LEU A 296 1.12 -28.72 -0.04
C LEU A 296 1.41 -28.86 1.46
N MET A 297 0.52 -29.55 2.18
CA MET A 297 0.76 -29.89 3.59
C MET A 297 1.16 -31.36 3.74
N PRO A 298 2.14 -31.68 4.59
CA PRO A 298 2.50 -33.07 4.86
C PRO A 298 1.43 -33.73 5.74
N VAL A 299 0.99 -34.93 5.36
CA VAL A 299 -0.06 -35.68 6.08
C VAL A 299 0.39 -37.03 6.61
N ARG A 300 1.48 -37.59 6.07
CA ARG A 300 2.05 -38.86 6.52
C ARG A 300 3.53 -38.93 6.22
N PHE A 301 4.29 -39.46 7.18
CA PHE A 301 5.74 -39.61 7.09
C PHE A 301 6.12 -41.08 7.10
N LYS A 302 7.11 -41.45 6.30
CA LYS A 302 7.76 -42.76 6.35
C LYS A 302 9.28 -42.57 6.35
N PHE A 303 9.86 -42.54 7.54
CA PHE A 303 11.30 -42.46 7.71
C PHE A 303 11.96 -43.79 7.33
N ARG A 304 12.86 -43.74 6.34
CA ARG A 304 13.77 -44.84 6.00
C ARG A 304 15.05 -44.78 6.82
N ARG A 305 15.46 -43.56 7.15
CA ARG A 305 16.61 -43.26 8.00
C ARG A 305 16.36 -41.93 8.71
N ALA A 306 16.66 -41.87 9.99
CA ALA A 306 16.69 -40.64 10.77
C ALA A 306 17.68 -40.87 11.90
N ASP A 307 18.91 -40.37 11.72
CA ASP A 307 19.97 -40.41 12.71
C ASP A 307 20.52 -38.99 12.97
N GLU A 308 21.67 -38.88 13.61
CA GLU A 308 22.29 -37.61 13.98
C GLU A 308 22.70 -36.72 12.81
N GLN A 309 22.93 -37.31 11.64
CA GLN A 309 23.51 -36.59 10.50
C GLN A 309 22.71 -36.74 9.21
N ARG A 310 21.70 -37.62 9.16
CA ARG A 310 20.90 -37.80 7.95
C ARG A 310 19.43 -38.12 8.23
N ILE A 311 18.56 -37.47 7.47
CA ILE A 311 17.12 -37.80 7.35
C ILE A 311 16.85 -38.28 5.92
N VAL A 312 16.24 -39.45 5.79
CA VAL A 312 15.66 -39.94 4.53
C VAL A 312 14.22 -40.36 4.79
N ALA A 313 13.27 -39.59 4.28
CA ALA A 313 11.84 -39.82 4.49
C ALA A 313 11.07 -39.77 3.17
N ASP A 314 10.13 -40.71 2.98
CA ASP A 314 9.07 -40.55 1.98
C ASP A 314 7.88 -39.84 2.67
N VAL A 315 7.55 -38.63 2.22
CA VAL A 315 6.50 -37.78 2.79
C VAL A 315 5.33 -37.69 1.82
N HIS A 316 4.14 -38.04 2.30
CA HIS A 316 2.91 -37.86 1.56
C HIS A 316 2.36 -36.47 1.85
N PHE A 317 2.21 -35.68 0.80
CA PHE A 317 1.61 -34.35 0.81
C PHE A 317 0.19 -34.38 0.27
N ARG A 318 -0.62 -33.42 0.71
CA ARG A 318 -1.92 -33.11 0.12
C ARG A 318 -2.04 -31.63 -0.19
N PRO A 319 -2.77 -31.26 -1.26
CA PRO A 319 -3.09 -29.86 -1.52
C PRO A 319 -3.93 -29.30 -0.37
N VAL A 320 -3.69 -28.04 -0.04
CA VAL A 320 -4.47 -27.27 0.91
C VAL A 320 -5.60 -26.58 0.16
N ASP A 321 -6.83 -26.75 0.64
CA ASP A 321 -8.01 -26.05 0.17
C ASP A 321 -8.06 -24.66 0.84
N PRO A 322 -7.78 -23.57 0.12
CA PRO A 322 -7.72 -22.24 0.74
C PRO A 322 -9.09 -21.73 1.21
N ASP A 323 -10.18 -22.23 0.62
CA ASP A 323 -11.54 -21.75 0.92
C ASP A 323 -12.10 -22.42 2.18
N ASN A 324 -11.68 -23.66 2.46
CA ASN A 324 -12.10 -24.44 3.63
C ASN A 324 -11.07 -24.46 4.77
N SER A 325 -9.84 -24.00 4.54
CA SER A 325 -8.81 -23.89 5.57
C SER A 325 -8.93 -22.59 6.37
N ARG A 326 -8.61 -22.64 7.66
CA ARG A 326 -8.51 -21.46 8.53
C ARG A 326 -7.05 -21.17 8.83
N PHE A 327 -6.45 -20.27 8.06
CA PHE A 327 -5.10 -19.81 8.34
C PHE A 327 -5.12 -18.96 9.62
N ARG A 328 -4.17 -19.24 10.51
CA ARG A 328 -3.95 -18.49 11.75
C ARG A 328 -2.83 -17.48 11.56
N ARG A 329 -1.71 -17.86 10.95
CA ARG A 329 -0.52 -17.00 10.81
C ARG A 329 0.23 -17.30 9.51
N GLU A 330 0.94 -16.31 9.02
CA GLU A 330 1.98 -16.52 8.01
C GLU A 330 3.26 -16.88 8.76
N VAL A 331 3.93 -17.96 8.36
CA VAL A 331 5.23 -18.35 8.93
C VAL A 331 6.25 -18.11 7.83
N LYS A 332 7.22 -17.22 8.06
CA LYS A 332 8.20 -16.79 7.06
C LYS A 332 9.43 -17.67 7.01
N ALA A 333 9.88 -18.14 8.17
CA ALA A 333 11.10 -18.91 8.28
C ALA A 333 11.15 -19.75 9.56
N VAL A 334 11.88 -20.86 9.48
CA VAL A 334 12.37 -21.60 10.64
C VAL A 334 13.68 -20.97 11.06
N THR A 335 13.86 -20.67 12.35
CA THR A 335 15.07 -20.00 12.84
C THR A 335 15.97 -20.97 13.59
N TYR A 336 17.28 -20.69 13.60
CA TYR A 336 18.23 -21.32 14.52
C TYR A 336 18.13 -20.77 15.95
N HIS A 337 17.35 -19.70 16.17
CA HIS A 337 17.22 -19.12 17.49
C HIS A 337 16.42 -20.06 18.39
N GLY A 338 17.00 -20.47 19.52
CA GLY A 338 16.33 -21.35 20.48
C GLY A 338 16.07 -22.77 19.96
N ILE A 339 16.75 -23.20 18.88
CA ILE A 339 16.65 -24.58 18.41
C ILE A 339 17.38 -25.51 19.38
N GLU A 340 16.70 -26.56 19.83
CA GLU A 340 17.24 -27.51 20.81
C GLU A 340 16.70 -28.90 20.52
N VAL A 341 17.57 -29.91 20.53
CA VAL A 341 17.20 -31.32 20.49
C VAL A 341 17.73 -32.01 21.73
N SER A 342 16.85 -32.44 22.63
CA SER A 342 17.22 -33.06 23.89
C SER A 342 16.48 -34.38 24.12
N GLU A 343 17.02 -35.21 25.04
CA GLU A 343 16.34 -36.40 25.53
C GLU A 343 15.96 -36.18 27.00
N GLU A 344 14.66 -36.08 27.27
CA GLU A 344 14.12 -35.86 28.61
C GLU A 344 13.22 -37.03 29.02
N LYS A 345 13.50 -37.65 30.17
CA LYS A 345 12.66 -38.74 30.74
C LYS A 345 12.36 -39.87 29.73
N ARG A 346 13.32 -40.23 28.88
CA ARG A 346 13.21 -41.22 27.78
C ARG A 346 12.23 -40.82 26.66
N LYS A 347 12.09 -39.51 26.43
CA LYS A 347 11.38 -38.94 25.29
C LYS A 347 12.33 -38.00 24.57
N MET A 348 12.22 -37.95 23.26
CA MET A 348 12.85 -36.89 22.47
C MET A 348 11.99 -35.64 22.60
N VAL A 349 12.64 -34.53 22.97
CA VAL A 349 12.05 -33.21 23.03
C VAL A 349 12.79 -32.34 22.03
N VAL A 350 12.03 -31.64 21.20
CA VAL A 350 12.58 -30.64 20.28
C VAL A 350 11.92 -29.31 20.49
N ARG A 351 12.72 -28.25 20.44
CA ARG A 351 12.27 -26.86 20.47
C ARG A 351 12.77 -26.16 19.23
N VAL A 352 11.93 -25.34 18.64
CA VAL A 352 12.29 -24.48 17.51
C VAL A 352 11.44 -23.23 17.54
N ILE A 353 12.02 -22.12 17.11
CA ILE A 353 11.32 -20.83 17.00
C ILE A 353 11.14 -20.51 15.51
N VAL A 354 9.93 -20.08 15.15
CA VAL A 354 9.59 -19.65 13.80
C VAL A 354 9.29 -18.15 13.76
N ASP A 355 9.72 -17.51 12.67
CA ASP A 355 9.44 -16.10 12.36
C ASP A 355 8.08 -16.00 11.66
N ILE A 356 7.25 -15.05 12.07
CA ILE A 356 5.87 -14.84 11.60
C ILE A 356 5.67 -13.53 10.85
#